data_AF-A0A0P8CMH7-F1
#
_entry.id   AF-A0A0P8CMH7-F1
#
_cell.length_a   1.000
_cell.length_b   1.000
_cell.length_c   1.000
_cell.angle_alpha   90.00
_cell.angle_beta   90.00
_cell.angle_gamma   90.00
#
_symmetry.space_group_name_H-M   'P 1'
#
loop_
_entity.id
_entity.type
_entity.pdbx_description
1 polymer ?
#
loop_
_entity_poly.entity_id
_entity_poly.type
_entity_poly.pdbx_seq_one_letter_code
_entity_poly.pdbx_strand_id
1 'polypeptide(L)'
;MQLYQPGVALEPNTRYQLSFAAYSNTGHDIKVRLFKQVTPYTPYGLDYTANLGTNWAVFTTQFNTSGFASNVTDARLQFYLIPFAKAGDNYYIDEVRLEKI
;
A
#
# COMPACT_ATOMS: atom_id res chain seq x y z
N MET A 1 -3.64 13.51 3.03
CA MET A 1 -3.57 12.55 4.16
C MET A 1 -3.00 11.23 3.69
N GLN A 2 -2.05 10.68 4.45
CA GLN A 2 -1.39 9.41 4.18
C GLN A 2 -0.97 8.76 5.51
N LEU A 3 -1.01 7.43 5.55
CA LEU A 3 -0.27 6.60 6.49
C LEU A 3 0.82 5.89 5.69
N TYR A 4 2.05 5.82 6.19
CA TYR A 4 3.11 5.12 5.45
C TYR A 4 4.15 4.48 6.36
N GLN A 5 4.74 3.40 5.87
CA GLN A 5 5.90 2.71 6.43
C GLN A 5 7.09 2.89 5.47
N PRO A 6 8.13 3.65 5.86
CA PRO A 6 9.37 3.72 5.10
C PRO A 6 10.28 2.52 5.39
N GLY A 7 11.36 2.37 4.63
CA GLY A 7 12.41 1.39 4.93
C GLY A 7 12.06 -0.04 4.53
N VAL A 8 11.06 -0.22 3.65
CA VAL A 8 10.66 -1.55 3.18
C VAL A 8 11.72 -2.08 2.23
N ALA A 9 12.18 -3.31 2.48
CA ALA A 9 13.15 -3.98 1.63
C ALA A 9 12.45 -4.75 0.50
N LEU A 10 13.00 -4.69 -0.72
CA LEU A 10 12.48 -5.39 -1.89
C LEU A 10 13.60 -5.92 -2.79
N GLU A 11 13.34 -7.05 -3.42
CA GLU A 11 14.15 -7.61 -4.50
C GLU A 11 13.57 -7.22 -5.87
N PRO A 12 14.41 -6.97 -6.90
CA PRO A 12 13.95 -6.62 -8.24
C PRO A 12 13.29 -7.82 -8.94
N ASN A 13 12.35 -7.56 -9.85
CA ASN A 13 11.66 -8.59 -10.66
C ASN A 13 11.09 -9.75 -9.83
N THR A 14 10.65 -9.46 -8.60
CA THR A 14 10.22 -10.45 -7.62
C THR A 14 8.74 -10.27 -7.34
N ARG A 15 8.01 -11.37 -7.21
CA ARG A 15 6.59 -11.38 -6.90
C ARG A 15 6.39 -11.23 -5.40
N TYR A 16 5.53 -10.30 -5.01
CA TYR A 16 5.12 -10.09 -3.63
C TYR A 16 3.60 -10.12 -3.51
N GLN A 17 3.13 -10.45 -2.32
CA GLN A 17 1.74 -10.32 -1.90
C GLN A 17 1.65 -9.28 -0.79
N LEU A 18 0.77 -8.29 -0.96
CA LEU A 18 0.33 -7.42 0.11
C LEU A 18 -1.02 -7.94 0.62
N SER A 19 -1.17 -8.09 1.94
CA SER A 19 -2.45 -8.29 2.60
C SER A 19 -2.63 -7.33 3.79
N PHE A 20 -3.87 -6.92 4.04
CA PHE A 20 -4.23 -6.11 5.20
C PHE A 20 -5.73 -6.21 5.50
N ALA A 21 -6.11 -6.07 6.76
CA ALA A 21 -7.49 -5.85 7.17
C ALA A 21 -7.77 -4.34 7.17
N ALA A 22 -8.91 -3.91 6.62
CA ALA A 22 -9.31 -2.51 6.68
C ALA A 22 -10.82 -2.29 6.61
N TYR A 23 -11.25 -1.14 7.12
CA TYR A 23 -12.56 -0.53 6.82
C TYR A 23 -12.48 0.99 7.02
N SER A 24 -13.49 1.72 6.53
CA SER A 24 -13.72 3.11 6.90
C SER A 24 -15.14 3.29 7.41
N ASN A 25 -15.38 4.20 8.34
CA ASN A 25 -16.72 4.40 8.92
C ASN A 25 -17.79 4.83 7.90
N THR A 26 -17.38 5.29 6.72
CA THR A 26 -18.26 5.75 5.62
C THR A 26 -18.16 4.88 4.36
N GLY A 27 -17.26 3.89 4.33
CA GLY A 27 -17.04 3.04 3.15
C GLY A 27 -16.28 3.74 2.01
N HIS A 28 -15.61 4.86 2.25
CA HIS A 28 -14.68 5.43 1.27
C HIS A 28 -13.39 4.59 1.18
N ASP A 29 -12.89 4.45 -0.05
CA ASP A 29 -11.79 3.57 -0.42
C ASP A 29 -10.41 4.05 0.04
N ILE A 30 -9.40 3.19 -0.14
CA ILE A 30 -8.00 3.54 0.08
C ILE A 30 -7.12 3.07 -1.06
N LYS A 31 -6.15 3.91 -1.46
CA LYS A 31 -5.14 3.55 -2.46
C LYS A 31 -3.86 3.12 -1.76
N VAL A 32 -3.33 1.94 -2.06
CA VAL A 32 -2.05 1.46 -1.55
C VAL A 32 -1.01 1.46 -2.65
N ARG A 33 0.17 2.02 -2.36
CA ARG A 33 1.26 2.16 -3.31
C ARG A 33 2.59 1.77 -2.69
N LEU A 34 3.51 1.33 -3.54
CA LEU A 34 4.89 1.06 -3.15
C LEU A 34 5.84 1.75 -4.13
N PHE A 35 6.66 2.65 -3.62
CA PHE A 35 7.57 3.50 -4.40
C PHE A 35 8.78 3.96 -3.56
N LYS A 36 9.82 4.46 -4.22
CA LYS A 36 11.01 5.02 -3.58
C LYS A 36 10.64 6.14 -2.59
N GLN A 37 11.19 6.10 -1.38
CA GLN A 37 10.90 7.05 -0.30
C GLN A 37 11.25 8.50 -0.67
N VAL A 38 12.22 8.73 -1.54
CA VAL A 38 12.72 10.06 -1.91
C VAL A 38 12.61 10.27 -3.41
N THR A 39 12.72 11.53 -3.84
CA THR A 39 12.81 11.92 -5.25
C THR A 39 13.78 10.99 -6.02
N PRO A 40 13.37 10.44 -7.18
CA PRO A 40 12.22 10.82 -8.00
C PRO A 40 10.91 10.07 -7.69
N TYR A 41 10.79 9.41 -6.53
CA TYR A 41 9.60 8.62 -6.15
C TYR A 41 9.28 7.50 -7.14
N THR A 42 10.32 6.83 -7.64
CA THR A 42 10.21 5.72 -8.60
C THR A 42 9.19 4.68 -8.11
N PRO A 43 8.16 4.34 -8.91
CA PRO A 43 7.23 3.27 -8.57
C PRO A 43 7.95 1.91 -8.50
N TYR A 44 7.60 1.10 -7.51
CA TYR A 44 8.17 -0.24 -7.28
C TYR A 44 7.15 -1.37 -7.52
N GLY A 45 6.12 -1.10 -8.33
CA GLY A 45 5.21 -2.10 -8.87
C GLY A 45 3.80 -2.12 -8.26
N LEU A 46 3.64 -1.79 -6.98
CA LEU A 46 2.32 -1.77 -6.35
C LEU A 46 1.60 -0.44 -6.58
N ASP A 47 0.42 -0.52 -7.20
CA ASP A 47 -0.60 0.53 -7.26
C ASP A 47 -1.98 -0.17 -7.21
N TYR A 48 -2.62 -0.14 -6.04
CA TYR A 48 -3.83 -0.92 -5.75
C TYR A 48 -4.89 -0.05 -5.06
N THR A 49 -6.14 -0.14 -5.47
CA THR A 49 -7.27 0.47 -4.76
C THR A 49 -8.05 -0.63 -4.05
N ALA A 50 -8.16 -0.53 -2.72
CA ALA A 50 -9.03 -1.37 -1.92
C ALA A 50 -10.39 -0.70 -1.75
N ASN A 51 -11.43 -1.36 -2.24
CA ASN A 51 -12.80 -0.90 -2.15
C ASN A 51 -13.32 -1.18 -0.74
N LEU A 52 -13.32 -0.16 0.13
CA LEU A 52 -13.62 -0.38 1.55
C LEU A 52 -15.13 -0.43 1.78
N GLY A 53 -15.53 -1.23 2.77
CA GLY A 53 -16.86 -1.16 3.37
C GLY A 53 -16.81 -0.49 4.75
N THR A 54 -17.95 -0.54 5.44
CA THR A 54 -18.08 -0.09 6.84
C THR A 54 -17.79 -1.18 7.86
N ASN A 55 -17.49 -2.39 7.41
CA ASN A 55 -17.10 -3.54 8.25
C ASN A 55 -15.70 -3.99 7.88
N TRP A 56 -14.99 -4.59 8.83
CA TRP A 56 -13.70 -5.21 8.58
C TRP A 56 -13.75 -6.20 7.42
N ALA A 57 -12.84 -6.02 6.46
CA ALA A 57 -12.59 -6.95 5.38
C ALA A 57 -11.07 -7.11 5.18
N VAL A 58 -10.65 -8.30 4.73
CA VAL A 58 -9.26 -8.56 4.35
C VAL A 58 -9.11 -8.32 2.86
N PHE A 59 -8.14 -7.48 2.51
CA PHE A 59 -7.75 -7.19 1.14
C PHE A 59 -6.43 -7.88 0.84
N THR A 60 -6.30 -8.43 -0.37
CA THR A 60 -5.07 -9.09 -0.81
C THR A 60 -4.83 -8.76 -2.27
N THR A 61 -3.59 -8.43 -2.60
CA THR A 61 -3.16 -8.17 -3.97
C THR A 61 -1.74 -8.65 -4.18
N GLN A 62 -1.44 -9.10 -5.39
CA GLN A 62 -0.10 -9.54 -5.78
C GLN A 62 0.44 -8.62 -6.87
N PHE A 63 1.73 -8.37 -6.83
CA PHE A 63 2.42 -7.52 -7.81
C PHE A 63 3.85 -8.02 -8.03
N ASN A 64 4.41 -7.68 -9.18
CA ASN A 64 5.83 -7.86 -9.44
C ASN A 64 6.54 -6.52 -9.20
N THR A 65 7.67 -6.56 -8.50
CA THR A 65 8.52 -5.37 -8.34
C THR A 65 9.09 -4.95 -9.69
N SER A 66 9.20 -3.63 -9.90
CA SER A 66 9.71 -3.03 -11.12
C SER A 66 10.38 -1.69 -10.82
N GLY A 67 11.09 -1.11 -11.78
CA GLY A 67 11.68 0.24 -11.63
C GLY A 67 13.03 0.29 -10.92
N PHE A 68 13.64 -0.84 -10.59
CA PHE A 68 14.99 -0.93 -10.01
C PHE A 68 15.68 -2.25 -10.39
N ALA A 69 17.03 -2.27 -10.36
CA ALA A 69 17.83 -3.38 -10.87
C ALA A 69 18.60 -4.18 -9.77
N SER A 70 18.62 -3.67 -8.54
CA SER A 70 19.30 -4.27 -7.39
C SER A 70 18.43 -4.16 -6.14
N ASN A 71 18.59 -5.03 -5.16
CA ASN A 71 17.85 -4.95 -3.90
C ASN A 71 17.83 -3.52 -3.33
N VAL A 72 16.67 -3.09 -2.85
CA VAL A 72 16.45 -1.78 -2.24
C VAL A 72 15.98 -1.94 -0.80
N THR A 73 16.24 -0.93 0.03
CA THR A 73 15.70 -0.80 1.39
C THR A 73 15.01 0.55 1.60
N ASP A 74 14.76 1.27 0.51
CA ASP A 74 14.28 2.65 0.51
C ASP A 74 12.83 2.75 0.05
N ALA A 75 12.09 1.65 0.04
CA ALA A 75 10.69 1.68 -0.36
C ALA A 75 9.79 2.25 0.75
N ARG A 76 8.75 2.94 0.30
CA ARG A 76 7.63 3.42 1.09
C ARG A 76 6.40 2.59 0.76
N LEU A 77 5.86 1.85 1.73
CA LEU A 77 4.49 1.35 1.65
C LEU A 77 3.56 2.48 2.08
N GLN A 78 2.76 3.00 1.16
CA GLN A 78 1.88 4.14 1.41
C GLN A 78 0.42 3.73 1.29
N PHE A 79 -0.34 3.99 2.33
CA PHE A 79 -1.79 4.07 2.31
C PHE A 79 -2.18 5.53 2.04
N TYR A 80 -2.71 5.78 0.85
CA TYR A 80 -3.01 7.10 0.30
C TYR A 80 -4.52 7.35 0.28
N LEU A 81 -4.95 8.24 1.18
CA LEU A 81 -6.36 8.50 1.45
C LEU A 81 -6.92 9.67 0.64
N ILE A 82 -6.06 10.59 0.14
CA ILE A 82 -6.49 11.85 -0.52
C ILE A 82 -7.52 11.66 -1.65
N PRO A 83 -7.42 10.63 -2.51
CA PRO A 83 -8.38 10.50 -3.61
C PRO A 83 -9.82 10.25 -3.16
N PHE A 84 -10.02 9.79 -1.92
CA PHE A 84 -11.30 9.25 -1.46
C PHE A 84 -11.82 9.92 -0.17
N ALA A 85 -10.91 10.29 0.73
CA ALA A 85 -11.27 10.75 2.06
C ALA A 85 -12.03 12.08 2.06
N LYS A 86 -13.05 12.16 2.91
CA LYS A 86 -13.85 13.35 3.19
C LYS A 86 -13.82 13.69 4.68
N ALA A 87 -14.27 14.90 5.03
CA ALA A 87 -14.40 15.31 6.42
C ALA A 87 -15.36 14.37 7.17
N GLY A 88 -14.93 13.86 8.32
CA GLY A 88 -15.70 12.91 9.14
C GLY A 88 -15.31 11.42 8.92
N ASP A 89 -14.44 11.13 7.96
CA ASP A 89 -13.95 9.77 7.76
C ASP A 89 -12.93 9.35 8.84
N ASN A 90 -13.10 8.13 9.33
CA ASN A 90 -12.14 7.39 10.14
C ASN A 90 -11.79 6.11 9.40
N TYR A 91 -10.50 5.88 9.20
CA TYR A 91 -9.96 4.68 8.56
C TYR A 91 -9.28 3.81 9.59
N TYR A 92 -9.51 2.51 9.50
CA TYR A 92 -8.92 1.50 10.37
C TYR A 92 -8.20 0.50 9.49
N ILE A 93 -6.94 0.21 9.83
CA ILE A 93 -6.05 -0.65 9.06
C ILE A 93 -5.30 -1.52 10.07
N ASP A 94 -5.27 -2.82 9.86
CA ASP A 94 -4.61 -3.79 10.73
C ASP A 94 -4.05 -4.98 9.92
N GLU A 95 -3.26 -5.84 10.57
CA GLU A 95 -2.73 -7.09 10.00
C GLU A 95 -2.00 -6.88 8.64
N VAL A 96 -1.27 -5.77 8.52
CA VAL A 96 -0.52 -5.45 7.30
C VAL A 96 0.66 -6.40 7.15
N ARG A 97 0.67 -7.16 6.05
CA ARG A 97 1.76 -8.09 5.69
C ARG A 97 2.17 -7.85 4.25
N LEU A 98 3.48 -7.83 4.02
CA LEU A 98 4.07 -7.80 2.69
C LEU A 98 5.07 -8.95 2.61
N GLU A 99 4.76 -9.93 1.77
CA GLU A 99 5.44 -11.22 1.75
C GLU A 99 5.92 -11.53 0.34
N LYS A 100 7.12 -12.07 0.22
CA LYS A 100 7.63 -12.64 -1.03
C LYS A 100 6.95 -13.98 -1.27
N ILE A 101 6.53 -14.27 -2.50
CA ILE A 101 5.85 -15.52 -2.89
C ILE A 101 6.52 -16.21 -4.08
#